data_AF-A0A966LWU5-F1
#
_entry.id   AF-A0A966LWU5-F1
#
_cell.length_a   1.000
_cell.length_b   1.000
_cell.length_c   1.000
_cell.angle_alpha   90.00
_cell.angle_beta   90.00
_cell.angle_gamma   90.00
#
_symmetry.space_group_name_H-M   'P 1'
#
loop_
_entity.id
_entity.type
_entity.pdbx_description
1 polymer ?
#
loop_
_entity_poly.entity_id
_entity_poly.type
_entity_poly.pdbx_seq_one_letter_code
_entity_poly.pdbx_strand_id
1 'polypeptide(L)'
;MCSRERFVAGRSVLVMTVLKVSKVFPGYKIDFDAKPEDQLDKTINLFKADSQLLMGPEGGHMSTIDKQGSGARRTLLWTAIKFIAESSKSSGSTQELRPNLLLIDEPEICLHPSAIRDACKALYELPDTGKWQVVATTHSPIFIDFSRDNTTIIRVEKDIDGDVRGTTVFRPSSTQLDEDDKANLKMLNVADPYVAEFFFGGKTVVVEGDTEYTAFTYIRAKYPELYSDVHIIRARGKATIKSLVKILNHFGANYSVLHDSDRPTTKAGKTNPAWTTNQLIMDAVGLRPGSVKVRILASLPNFEQAYFGTSTSTDKPYSALKAVMDDSDNFNKVRSLFDALIDFTKPVPENCIEWDNLLALNKALK
;
A
#
# COMPACT_ATOMS: atom_id res chain seq x y z
N MET A 1 -50.28 -6.74 -11.91
CA MET A 1 -49.12 -7.29 -12.65
C MET A 1 -47.80 -6.65 -12.22
N CYS A 2 -47.71 -5.31 -12.14
CA CYS A 2 -46.49 -4.58 -11.71
C CYS A 2 -45.98 -4.90 -10.27
N SER A 3 -46.84 -5.39 -9.38
CA SER A 3 -46.51 -5.76 -7.99
C SER A 3 -45.91 -7.16 -7.83
N ARG A 4 -46.14 -8.09 -8.77
CA ARG A 4 -45.51 -9.42 -8.75
C ARG A 4 -44.05 -9.38 -9.23
N GLU A 5 -43.72 -8.52 -10.19
CA GLU A 5 -42.36 -8.38 -10.71
C GLU A 5 -41.40 -7.73 -9.70
N ARG A 6 -41.85 -6.74 -8.91
CA ARG A 6 -41.03 -6.13 -7.85
C ARG A 6 -40.74 -7.08 -6.69
N PHE A 7 -41.66 -7.99 -6.37
CA PHE A 7 -41.49 -8.97 -5.29
C PHE A 7 -40.52 -10.11 -5.67
N VAL A 8 -40.53 -10.51 -6.94
CA VAL A 8 -39.56 -11.47 -7.50
C VAL A 8 -38.17 -10.83 -7.60
N ALA A 9 -38.08 -9.55 -7.98
CA ALA A 9 -36.83 -8.81 -7.95
C ALA A 9 -36.26 -8.66 -6.53
N GLY A 10 -37.10 -8.35 -5.53
CA GLY A 10 -36.69 -8.29 -4.12
C GLY A 10 -36.14 -9.61 -3.58
N ARG A 11 -36.79 -10.75 -3.88
CA ARG A 11 -36.30 -12.10 -3.52
C ARG A 11 -35.00 -12.47 -4.25
N SER A 12 -34.88 -12.12 -5.53
CA SER A 12 -33.68 -12.35 -6.35
C SER A 12 -32.45 -11.61 -5.79
N VAL A 13 -32.64 -10.32 -5.45
CA VAL A 13 -31.62 -9.49 -4.81
C VAL A 13 -31.19 -10.07 -3.46
N LEU A 14 -32.17 -10.50 -2.65
CA LEU A 14 -31.92 -11.05 -1.31
C LEU A 14 -31.15 -12.38 -1.35
N VAL A 15 -31.51 -13.30 -2.26
CA VAL A 15 -30.83 -14.59 -2.42
C VAL A 15 -29.38 -14.38 -2.92
N MET A 16 -29.15 -13.38 -3.77
CA MET A 16 -27.78 -13.01 -4.20
C MET A 16 -26.94 -12.38 -3.08
N THR A 17 -27.53 -11.58 -2.19
CA THR A 17 -26.84 -11.02 -1.01
C THR A 17 -26.44 -12.13 -0.04
N VAL A 18 -27.33 -13.10 0.23
CA VAL A 18 -27.08 -14.25 1.10
C VAL A 18 -25.93 -15.13 0.58
N LEU A 19 -25.87 -15.38 -0.73
CA LEU A 19 -24.81 -16.19 -1.35
C LEU A 19 -23.42 -15.54 -1.34
N LYS A 20 -23.31 -14.22 -1.16
CA LYS A 20 -22.03 -13.51 -1.17
C LYS A 20 -21.48 -13.23 0.22
N VAL A 21 -22.33 -13.15 1.24
CA VAL A 21 -21.89 -13.04 2.65
C VAL A 21 -21.18 -14.30 3.12
N SER A 22 -21.59 -15.48 2.65
CA SER A 22 -20.89 -16.74 2.94
C SER A 22 -19.46 -16.79 2.40
N LYS A 23 -19.09 -15.96 1.41
CA LYS A 23 -17.71 -15.80 0.95
C LYS A 23 -16.84 -14.94 1.86
N VAL A 24 -17.45 -14.00 2.60
CA VAL A 24 -16.72 -13.09 3.50
C VAL A 24 -16.69 -13.66 4.93
N PHE A 25 -17.76 -14.32 5.37
CA PHE A 25 -17.85 -15.09 6.60
C PHE A 25 -18.35 -16.50 6.29
N PRO A 26 -17.44 -17.48 6.15
CA PRO A 26 -17.82 -18.88 5.98
C PRO A 26 -18.73 -19.32 7.14
N GLY A 27 -19.90 -19.87 6.81
CA GLY A 27 -20.86 -20.36 7.80
C GLY A 27 -21.77 -19.31 8.45
N TYR A 28 -21.85 -18.08 7.92
CA TYR A 28 -22.84 -17.08 8.35
C TYR A 28 -23.96 -16.91 7.33
N LYS A 29 -25.21 -16.82 7.83
CA LYS A 29 -26.41 -16.59 7.04
C LYS A 29 -26.98 -15.20 7.36
N ILE A 30 -27.57 -14.57 6.35
CA ILE A 30 -28.44 -13.40 6.52
C ILE A 30 -29.85 -13.83 6.19
N ASP A 31 -30.80 -13.43 7.03
CA ASP A 31 -32.22 -13.65 6.79
C ASP A 31 -32.97 -12.33 6.85
N PHE A 32 -33.93 -12.14 5.96
CA PHE A 32 -34.78 -10.95 5.97
C PHE A 32 -36.16 -11.41 6.43
N ASP A 33 -36.42 -11.21 7.71
CA ASP A 33 -37.70 -11.54 8.30
C ASP A 33 -38.68 -10.40 8.03
N ALA A 34 -39.60 -10.65 7.10
CA ALA A 34 -40.66 -9.71 6.76
C ALA A 34 -41.81 -9.70 7.80
N LYS A 35 -41.71 -10.48 8.89
CA LYS A 35 -42.74 -10.68 9.92
C LYS A 35 -44.17 -10.69 9.37
N PRO A 36 -44.49 -11.57 8.40
CA PRO A 36 -45.83 -11.58 7.81
C PRO A 36 -46.92 -12.09 8.77
N GLU A 37 -46.55 -12.79 9.86
CA GLU A 37 -47.49 -13.50 10.74
C GLU A 37 -48.08 -12.61 11.85
N ASP A 38 -47.42 -11.53 12.27
CA ASP A 38 -47.88 -10.64 13.36
C ASP A 38 -48.99 -9.64 12.93
N GLN A 39 -49.42 -9.63 11.67
CA GLN A 39 -50.45 -8.71 11.16
C GLN A 39 -51.50 -9.35 10.25
N LEU A 40 -52.08 -10.49 10.65
CA LEU A 40 -53.23 -11.06 9.96
C LEU A 40 -54.48 -10.15 10.00
N ASP A 41 -54.57 -9.20 10.94
CA ASP A 41 -55.77 -8.37 11.15
C ASP A 41 -55.76 -6.97 10.50
N LYS A 42 -54.72 -6.58 9.74
CA LYS A 42 -54.71 -5.26 9.05
C LYS A 42 -54.19 -5.35 7.61
N THR A 43 -55.07 -5.83 6.74
CA THR A 43 -54.87 -6.12 5.30
C THR A 43 -54.50 -4.94 4.38
N ILE A 44 -53.99 -3.81 4.89
CA ILE A 44 -53.64 -2.64 4.04
C ILE A 44 -52.23 -2.08 4.32
N ASN A 45 -51.46 -2.66 5.25
CA ASN A 45 -50.16 -2.12 5.66
C ASN A 45 -48.98 -3.05 5.29
N LEU A 46 -48.93 -3.49 4.03
CA LEU A 46 -47.88 -4.38 3.49
C LEU A 46 -46.45 -3.81 3.58
N PHE A 47 -46.30 -2.52 3.92
CA PHE A 47 -45.02 -1.81 4.06
C PHE A 47 -44.78 -1.25 5.49
N LYS A 48 -45.62 -1.60 6.47
CA LYS A 48 -45.50 -1.16 7.88
C LYS A 48 -45.13 -2.29 8.84
N ALA A 49 -44.77 -3.47 8.31
CA ALA A 49 -44.03 -4.44 9.09
C ALA A 49 -42.59 -3.92 9.18
N ASP A 50 -42.08 -3.69 10.39
CA ASP A 50 -40.67 -3.41 10.61
C ASP A 50 -39.89 -4.66 10.19
N SER A 51 -39.56 -4.75 8.90
CA SER A 51 -38.78 -5.85 8.35
C SER A 51 -37.43 -5.87 9.04
N GLN A 52 -37.09 -6.99 9.67
CA GLN A 52 -35.87 -7.12 10.45
C GLN A 52 -34.85 -7.91 9.64
N LEU A 53 -33.66 -7.34 9.47
CA LEU A 53 -32.53 -8.08 8.96
C LEU A 53 -31.88 -8.83 10.12
N LEU A 54 -31.85 -10.15 10.02
CA LEU A 54 -31.26 -11.04 11.00
C LEU A 54 -29.96 -11.63 10.44
N MET A 55 -28.96 -11.80 11.31
CA MET A 55 -27.67 -12.39 10.97
C MET A 55 -27.22 -13.36 12.06
N GLY A 56 -26.50 -14.41 11.66
CA GLY A 56 -25.95 -15.40 12.60
C GLY A 56 -25.30 -16.58 11.90
N PRO A 57 -24.62 -17.46 12.67
CA PRO A 57 -24.03 -18.68 12.14
C PRO A 57 -25.10 -19.66 11.65
N GLU A 58 -24.78 -20.46 10.62
CA GLU A 58 -25.65 -21.50 10.10
C GLU A 58 -26.02 -22.52 11.19
N GLY A 59 -27.33 -22.70 11.42
CA GLY A 59 -27.85 -23.56 12.48
C GLY A 59 -27.80 -22.96 13.90
N GLY A 60 -27.32 -21.72 14.05
CA GLY A 60 -27.26 -21.01 15.33
C GLY A 60 -28.33 -19.94 15.51
N HIS A 61 -28.23 -19.19 16.61
CA HIS A 61 -29.16 -18.11 16.93
C HIS A 61 -28.95 -16.89 16.01
N MET A 62 -30.00 -16.51 15.29
CA MET A 62 -30.03 -15.33 14.43
C MET A 62 -30.49 -14.12 15.24
N SER A 63 -29.77 -13.01 15.20
CA SER A 63 -30.15 -11.78 15.91
C SER A 63 -30.16 -10.58 14.98
N THR A 64 -30.84 -9.50 15.40
CA THR A 64 -30.91 -8.24 14.66
C THR A 64 -29.52 -7.62 14.51
N ILE A 65 -29.32 -6.81 13.46
CA ILE A 65 -28.05 -6.10 13.20
C ILE A 65 -27.55 -5.34 14.44
N ASP A 66 -28.46 -4.72 15.21
CA ASP A 66 -28.13 -3.95 16.42
C ASP A 66 -27.55 -4.78 17.57
N LYS A 67 -27.68 -6.11 17.49
CA LYS A 67 -27.10 -7.06 18.44
C LYS A 67 -25.86 -7.77 17.88
N GLN A 68 -25.49 -7.49 16.63
CA GLN A 68 -24.28 -7.99 16.01
C GLN A 68 -23.07 -7.15 16.41
N GLY A 69 -21.91 -7.79 16.50
CA GLY A 69 -20.62 -7.10 16.68
C GLY A 69 -20.30 -6.17 15.51
N SER A 70 -19.44 -5.17 15.76
CA SER A 70 -19.07 -4.15 14.78
C SER A 70 -18.55 -4.73 13.46
N GLY A 71 -17.76 -5.81 13.50
CA GLY A 71 -17.23 -6.46 12.29
C GLY A 71 -18.32 -7.04 11.39
N ALA A 72 -19.35 -7.69 11.97
CA ALA A 72 -20.48 -8.21 11.23
C ALA A 72 -21.31 -7.09 10.58
N ARG A 73 -21.56 -5.98 11.30
CA ARG A 73 -22.23 -4.79 10.75
C ARG A 73 -21.44 -4.16 9.60
N ARG A 74 -20.12 -4.03 9.76
CA ARG A 74 -19.24 -3.46 8.73
C ARG A 74 -19.22 -4.32 7.48
N THR A 75 -19.23 -5.62 7.65
CA THR A 75 -19.29 -6.57 6.54
C THR A 75 -20.60 -6.48 5.77
N LEU A 76 -21.72 -6.34 6.47
CA LEU A 76 -23.01 -6.10 5.85
C LEU A 76 -22.98 -4.83 4.99
N LEU A 77 -22.41 -3.73 5.53
CA LEU A 77 -22.22 -2.49 4.80
C LEU A 77 -21.41 -2.72 3.51
N TRP A 78 -20.27 -3.41 3.60
CA TRP A 78 -19.45 -3.73 2.42
C TRP A 78 -20.17 -4.60 1.40
N THR A 79 -20.97 -5.55 1.87
CA THR A 79 -21.79 -6.40 0.99
C THR A 79 -22.84 -5.55 0.26
N ALA A 80 -23.49 -4.62 0.96
CA ALA A 80 -24.45 -3.71 0.37
C ALA A 80 -23.79 -2.79 -0.67
N ILE A 81 -22.64 -2.20 -0.35
CA ILE A 81 -21.87 -1.35 -1.28
C ILE A 81 -21.48 -2.15 -2.53
N LYS A 82 -20.96 -3.37 -2.36
CA LYS A 82 -20.61 -4.26 -3.48
C LYS A 82 -21.80 -4.60 -4.35
N PHE A 83 -22.95 -4.86 -3.74
CA PHE A 83 -24.20 -5.12 -4.46
C PHE A 83 -24.67 -3.91 -5.29
N ILE A 84 -24.57 -2.70 -4.71
CA ILE A 84 -24.88 -1.45 -5.40
C ILE A 84 -23.91 -1.24 -6.58
N ALA A 85 -22.62 -1.48 -6.37
CA ALA A 85 -21.59 -1.39 -7.41
C ALA A 85 -21.90 -2.30 -8.61
N GLU A 86 -22.25 -3.56 -8.35
CA GLU A 86 -22.55 -4.54 -9.41
C GLU A 86 -23.87 -4.23 -10.14
N SER A 87 -24.92 -3.84 -9.41
CA SER A 87 -26.24 -3.53 -9.98
C SER A 87 -26.21 -2.29 -10.88
N SER A 88 -25.30 -1.37 -10.58
CA SER A 88 -25.13 -0.14 -11.36
C SER A 88 -24.49 -0.36 -12.74
N LYS A 89 -23.77 -1.48 -12.95
CA LYS A 89 -23.16 -1.89 -14.23
C LYS A 89 -24.19 -2.47 -15.23
N SER A 90 -25.35 -2.93 -14.76
CA SER A 90 -26.33 -3.68 -15.56
C SER A 90 -27.39 -2.80 -16.24
N SER A 91 -27.45 -1.51 -15.90
CA SER A 91 -28.50 -0.59 -16.37
C SER A 91 -27.99 0.28 -17.52
N GLY A 92 -28.07 -0.24 -18.74
CA GLY A 92 -27.72 0.44 -20.00
C GLY A 92 -28.73 1.51 -20.45
N SER A 93 -29.36 2.24 -19.53
CA SER A 93 -30.37 3.25 -19.85
C SER A 93 -29.78 4.66 -19.84
N THR A 94 -29.86 5.32 -20.99
CA THR A 94 -29.59 6.74 -21.31
C THR A 94 -30.57 7.70 -20.60
N GLN A 95 -30.66 7.64 -19.28
CA GLN A 95 -31.25 8.73 -18.49
C GLN A 95 -30.14 9.56 -17.87
N GLU A 96 -30.29 10.89 -17.83
CA GLU A 96 -29.36 11.81 -17.17
C GLU A 96 -29.12 11.37 -15.72
N LEU A 97 -27.94 10.81 -15.47
CA LEU A 97 -27.58 10.17 -14.21
C LEU A 97 -27.11 11.23 -13.22
N ARG A 98 -27.86 11.41 -12.11
CA ARG A 98 -27.37 12.18 -10.96
C ARG A 98 -26.17 11.45 -10.36
N PRO A 99 -24.99 12.11 -10.22
CA PRO A 99 -23.84 11.50 -9.58
C PRO A 99 -24.08 11.31 -8.09
N ASN A 100 -23.60 10.20 -7.53
CA ASN A 100 -23.62 9.92 -6.10
C ASN A 100 -22.25 10.17 -5.50
N LEU A 101 -22.20 10.79 -4.31
CA LEU A 101 -20.97 10.99 -3.54
C LEU A 101 -21.00 10.05 -2.32
N LEU A 102 -20.03 9.14 -2.23
CA LEU A 102 -19.79 8.28 -1.09
C LEU A 102 -18.66 8.85 -0.24
N LEU A 103 -18.98 9.22 0.99
CA LEU A 103 -18.00 9.62 2.00
C LEU A 103 -17.91 8.50 3.04
N ILE A 104 -16.70 7.96 3.28
CA ILE A 104 -16.50 6.87 4.24
C ILE A 104 -15.27 7.13 5.10
N ASP A 105 -15.43 6.98 6.41
CA ASP A 105 -14.34 7.05 7.36
C ASP A 105 -13.87 5.65 7.76
N GLU A 106 -12.55 5.49 7.84
CA GLU A 106 -11.81 4.27 8.18
C GLU A 106 -12.45 2.98 7.64
N PRO A 107 -12.51 2.78 6.31
CA PRO A 107 -13.15 1.62 5.68
C PRO A 107 -12.69 0.26 6.26
N GLU A 108 -11.45 0.18 6.73
CA GLU A 108 -10.78 -0.96 7.37
C GLU A 108 -11.27 -1.33 8.77
N ILE A 109 -11.97 -0.43 9.48
CA ILE A 109 -12.24 -0.62 10.91
C ILE A 109 -13.02 -1.92 11.19
N CYS A 110 -12.53 -2.71 12.15
CA CYS A 110 -13.11 -4.01 12.56
C CYS A 110 -13.20 -5.07 11.44
N LEU A 111 -12.41 -4.96 10.37
CA LEU A 111 -12.34 -5.96 9.31
C LEU A 111 -11.09 -6.84 9.42
N HIS A 112 -11.24 -8.10 9.00
CA HIS A 112 -10.11 -8.99 8.78
C HIS A 112 -9.30 -8.52 7.54
N PRO A 113 -7.97 -8.74 7.48
CA PRO A 113 -7.13 -8.29 6.35
C PRO A 113 -7.62 -8.70 4.95
N SER A 114 -8.28 -9.85 4.80
CA SER A 114 -8.91 -10.25 3.53
C SER A 114 -10.09 -9.35 3.16
N ALA A 115 -10.95 -9.02 4.12
CA ALA A 115 -12.10 -8.15 3.93
C ALA A 115 -11.66 -6.69 3.68
N ILE A 116 -10.55 -6.24 4.27
CA ILE A 116 -9.94 -4.93 3.97
C ILE A 116 -9.56 -4.84 2.48
N ARG A 117 -8.91 -5.87 1.93
CA ARG A 117 -8.55 -5.91 0.50
C ARG A 117 -9.78 -5.92 -0.41
N ASP A 118 -10.82 -6.67 -0.04
CA ASP A 118 -12.08 -6.69 -0.79
C ASP A 118 -12.82 -5.34 -0.74
N ALA A 119 -12.82 -4.69 0.43
CA ALA A 119 -13.37 -3.35 0.63
C ALA A 119 -12.63 -2.30 -0.21
N CYS A 120 -11.30 -2.30 -0.15
CA CYS A 120 -10.44 -1.47 -1.00
C CYS A 120 -10.80 -1.66 -2.47
N LYS A 121 -10.78 -2.89 -2.97
CA LYS A 121 -11.16 -3.20 -4.36
C LYS A 121 -12.56 -2.66 -4.72
N ALA A 122 -13.55 -2.84 -3.84
CA ALA A 122 -14.91 -2.34 -4.09
C ALA A 122 -14.97 -0.81 -4.18
N LEU A 123 -14.24 -0.08 -3.31
CA LEU A 123 -14.16 1.39 -3.36
C LEU A 123 -13.52 1.89 -4.65
N TYR A 124 -12.47 1.20 -5.13
CA TYR A 124 -11.81 1.56 -6.39
C TYR A 124 -12.67 1.25 -7.62
N GLU A 125 -13.47 0.19 -7.60
CA GLU A 125 -14.34 -0.21 -8.73
C GLU A 125 -15.64 0.60 -8.82
N LEU A 126 -16.07 1.26 -7.73
CA LEU A 126 -17.30 2.06 -7.71
C LEU A 126 -17.25 3.25 -8.68
N PRO A 127 -16.20 4.09 -8.70
CA PRO A 127 -16.09 5.19 -9.65
C PRO A 127 -16.08 4.76 -11.12
N ASP A 128 -15.56 3.57 -11.43
CA ASP A 128 -15.50 3.05 -12.80
C ASP A 128 -16.90 2.84 -13.42
N THR A 129 -17.95 2.82 -12.60
CA THR A 129 -19.35 2.76 -13.06
C THR A 129 -19.83 4.10 -13.65
N GLY A 130 -19.06 5.17 -13.50
CA GLY A 130 -19.39 6.53 -13.96
C GLY A 130 -20.45 7.25 -13.13
N LYS A 131 -21.01 6.60 -12.09
CA LYS A 131 -22.10 7.13 -11.27
C LYS A 131 -21.67 7.56 -9.86
N TRP A 132 -20.48 7.17 -9.43
CA TRP A 132 -20.02 7.33 -8.06
C TRP A 132 -18.73 8.13 -7.99
N GLN A 133 -18.67 9.07 -7.05
CA GLN A 133 -17.43 9.64 -6.54
C GLN A 133 -17.21 9.11 -5.13
N VAL A 134 -16.01 8.63 -4.83
CA VAL A 134 -15.67 8.07 -3.51
C VAL A 134 -14.61 8.95 -2.87
N VAL A 135 -14.85 9.34 -1.62
CA VAL A 135 -13.87 9.97 -0.74
C VAL A 135 -13.77 9.13 0.52
N ALA A 136 -12.56 8.66 0.83
CA ALA A 136 -12.29 7.83 1.99
C ALA A 136 -11.13 8.39 2.80
N THR A 137 -11.24 8.30 4.12
CA THR A 137 -10.14 8.54 5.07
C THR A 137 -9.67 7.20 5.61
N THR A 138 -8.36 6.99 5.72
CA THR A 138 -7.78 5.70 6.08
C THR A 138 -6.41 5.89 6.74
N HIS A 139 -6.10 5.02 7.69
CA HIS A 139 -4.77 4.87 8.29
C HIS A 139 -4.06 3.61 7.77
N SER A 140 -4.66 2.91 6.81
CA SER A 140 -4.18 1.63 6.30
C SER A 140 -3.44 1.81 4.97
N PRO A 141 -2.17 1.35 4.86
CA PRO A 141 -1.42 1.38 3.60
C PRO A 141 -2.09 0.56 2.48
N ILE A 142 -2.95 -0.40 2.82
CA ILE A 142 -3.64 -1.27 1.85
C ILE A 142 -4.61 -0.48 0.94
N PHE A 143 -5.07 0.70 1.38
CA PHE A 143 -5.92 1.58 0.58
C PHE A 143 -5.14 2.48 -0.39
N ILE A 144 -3.81 2.39 -0.40
CA ILE A 144 -2.95 3.20 -1.26
C ILE A 144 -2.41 2.33 -2.39
N ASP A 145 -3.00 2.46 -3.58
CA ASP A 145 -2.54 1.77 -4.81
C ASP A 145 -2.04 2.77 -5.87
N PHE A 146 -0.71 2.90 -5.98
CA PHE A 146 -0.02 3.72 -6.97
C PHE A 146 -0.30 3.35 -8.43
N SER A 147 -0.76 2.13 -8.69
CA SER A 147 -0.97 1.64 -10.06
C SER A 147 -2.27 2.12 -10.70
N ARG A 148 -3.12 2.83 -9.95
CA ARG A 148 -4.48 3.22 -10.37
C ARG A 148 -4.54 4.69 -10.78
N ASP A 149 -4.89 4.92 -12.05
CA ASP A 149 -4.92 6.24 -12.71
C ASP A 149 -5.99 7.22 -12.18
N ASN A 150 -6.96 6.77 -11.36
CA ASN A 150 -8.11 7.57 -10.94
C ASN A 150 -8.09 7.99 -9.46
N THR A 151 -6.92 8.04 -8.83
CA THR A 151 -6.82 8.38 -7.41
C THR A 151 -6.11 9.70 -7.14
N THR A 152 -6.75 10.54 -6.32
CA THR A 152 -6.06 11.64 -5.66
C THR A 152 -5.78 11.22 -4.23
N ILE A 153 -4.51 11.15 -3.85
CA ILE A 153 -4.14 10.85 -2.46
C ILE A 153 -3.81 12.17 -1.77
N ILE A 154 -4.49 12.44 -0.67
CA ILE A 154 -4.30 13.62 0.16
C ILE A 154 -3.75 13.13 1.49
N ARG A 155 -2.56 13.62 1.85
CA ARG A 155 -1.99 13.39 3.18
C ARG A 155 -2.36 14.56 4.06
N VAL A 156 -2.90 14.25 5.23
CA VAL A 156 -3.22 15.24 6.26
C VAL A 156 -2.30 14.97 7.43
N GLU A 157 -1.44 15.93 7.76
CA GLU A 157 -0.49 15.85 8.86
C GLU A 157 -0.64 17.06 9.79
N LYS A 158 -0.22 16.90 11.04
CA LYS A 158 -0.09 18.01 11.99
C LYS A 158 1.39 18.36 12.10
N ASP A 159 1.71 19.65 11.96
CA ASP A 159 3.07 20.13 12.21
C ASP A 159 3.41 20.07 13.71
N ILE A 160 4.68 20.29 14.05
CA ILE A 160 5.20 20.38 15.42
C ILE A 160 4.44 21.43 16.25
N ASP A 161 3.98 22.51 15.60
CA ASP A 161 3.19 23.58 16.23
C ASP A 161 1.70 23.24 16.39
N GLY A 162 1.28 22.04 15.95
CA GLY A 162 -0.11 21.56 16.04
C GLY A 162 -1.02 21.99 14.88
N ASP A 163 -0.51 22.79 13.94
CA ASP A 163 -1.24 23.22 12.75
C ASP A 163 -1.49 22.06 11.78
N VAL A 164 -2.73 21.95 11.30
CA VAL A 164 -3.11 20.92 10.31
C VAL A 164 -2.67 21.39 8.92
N ARG A 165 -1.83 20.59 8.27
CA ARG A 165 -1.44 20.77 6.87
C ARG A 165 -1.96 19.60 6.03
N GLY A 166 -2.72 19.94 4.99
CA GLY A 166 -3.16 18.99 3.97
C GLY A 166 -2.32 19.15 2.72
N THR A 167 -1.52 18.14 2.38
CA THR A 167 -0.72 18.14 1.17
C THR A 167 -1.35 17.18 0.17
N THR A 168 -1.70 17.66 -1.03
CA THR A 168 -2.05 16.72 -2.10
C THR A 168 -0.77 16.06 -2.57
N VAL A 169 -0.69 14.76 -2.31
CA VAL A 169 0.54 13.99 -2.40
C VAL A 169 0.63 13.19 -3.69
N PHE A 170 -0.50 12.87 -4.32
CA PHE A 170 -0.50 12.12 -5.57
C PHE A 170 -1.65 12.55 -6.47
N ARG A 171 -1.31 12.86 -7.73
CA ARG A 171 -2.24 12.98 -8.85
C ARG A 171 -1.58 12.38 -10.09
N PRO A 172 -2.15 11.34 -10.70
CA PRO A 172 -1.60 10.66 -11.87
C PRO A 172 -1.21 11.60 -13.02
N SER A 173 -2.00 12.65 -13.27
CA SER A 173 -1.72 13.65 -14.31
C SER A 173 -0.49 14.52 -14.05
N SER A 174 0.00 14.57 -12.80
CA SER A 174 1.18 15.36 -12.42
C SER A 174 2.43 14.51 -12.21
N THR A 175 2.29 13.18 -12.18
CA THR A 175 3.41 12.24 -12.03
C THR A 175 3.88 11.77 -13.40
N GLN A 176 5.15 12.04 -13.74
CA GLN A 176 5.79 11.56 -14.98
C GLN A 176 6.20 10.07 -14.87
N LEU A 177 5.23 9.21 -14.54
CA LEU A 177 5.40 7.76 -14.51
C LEU A 177 5.17 7.20 -15.91
N ASP A 178 6.18 6.51 -16.45
CA ASP A 178 6.05 5.77 -17.70
C ASP A 178 5.31 4.43 -17.48
N GLU A 179 4.96 3.71 -18.56
CA GLU A 179 4.26 2.42 -18.44
C GLU A 179 5.10 1.36 -17.70
N ASP A 180 6.42 1.41 -17.83
CA ASP A 180 7.34 0.54 -17.10
C ASP A 180 7.33 0.85 -15.60
N ASP A 181 7.26 2.13 -15.22
CA ASP A 181 7.11 2.55 -13.83
C ASP A 181 5.81 2.03 -13.24
N LYS A 182 4.68 2.17 -13.95
CA LYS A 182 3.39 1.62 -13.49
C LYS A 182 3.47 0.11 -13.31
N ALA A 183 4.11 -0.61 -14.25
CA ALA A 183 4.30 -2.05 -14.14
C ALA A 183 5.17 -2.43 -12.92
N ASN A 184 6.29 -1.74 -12.72
CA ASN A 184 7.19 -1.97 -11.57
C ASN A 184 6.50 -1.68 -10.24
N LEU A 185 5.74 -0.58 -10.16
CA LEU A 185 5.01 -0.20 -8.95
C LEU A 185 3.86 -1.16 -8.66
N LYS A 186 3.15 -1.63 -9.68
CA LYS A 186 2.13 -2.67 -9.53
C LYS A 186 2.74 -3.97 -9.00
N MET A 187 3.89 -4.38 -9.54
CA MET A 187 4.62 -5.54 -9.03
C MET A 187 5.06 -5.33 -7.59
N LEU A 188 5.54 -4.14 -7.24
CA LEU A 188 5.98 -3.80 -5.90
C LEU A 188 4.82 -3.81 -4.90
N ASN A 189 3.67 -3.20 -5.22
CA ASN A 189 2.46 -3.23 -4.39
C ASN A 189 1.95 -4.66 -4.14
N VAL A 190 2.07 -5.54 -5.13
CA VAL A 190 1.73 -6.96 -4.98
C VAL A 190 2.76 -7.69 -4.11
N ALA A 191 4.04 -7.36 -4.25
CA ALA A 191 5.15 -8.04 -3.59
C ALA A 191 5.42 -7.57 -2.15
N ASP A 192 5.01 -6.36 -1.80
CA ASP A 192 5.17 -5.80 -0.46
C ASP A 192 3.99 -4.87 -0.10
N PRO A 193 3.04 -5.35 0.74
CA PRO A 193 1.85 -4.59 1.13
C PRO A 193 2.17 -3.39 2.03
N TYR A 194 3.41 -3.28 2.52
CA TYR A 194 3.85 -2.22 3.43
C TYR A 194 4.60 -1.12 2.72
N VAL A 195 4.80 -1.20 1.40
CA VAL A 195 5.50 -0.14 0.65
C VAL A 195 4.83 1.21 0.88
N ALA A 196 3.51 1.29 0.95
CA ALA A 196 2.84 2.56 1.19
C ALA A 196 2.97 3.09 2.63
N GLU A 197 3.64 2.40 3.56
CA GLU A 197 3.81 2.90 4.92
C GLU A 197 4.58 4.22 5.01
N PHE A 198 5.46 4.53 4.04
CA PHE A 198 6.12 5.83 4.00
C PHE A 198 5.13 7.01 3.92
N PHE A 199 3.85 6.76 3.59
CA PHE A 199 2.80 7.78 3.64
C PHE A 199 2.49 8.25 5.06
N PHE A 200 2.71 7.43 6.06
CA PHE A 200 2.28 7.71 7.43
C PHE A 200 3.36 8.37 8.27
N GLY A 201 4.53 8.65 7.68
CA GLY A 201 5.61 9.43 8.29
C GLY A 201 6.89 8.63 8.51
N GLY A 202 7.76 9.20 9.33
CA GLY A 202 9.08 8.66 9.63
C GLY A 202 10.12 8.85 8.55
N LYS A 203 11.33 8.36 8.85
CA LYS A 203 12.51 8.44 7.98
C LYS A 203 12.47 7.28 6.99
N THR A 204 12.35 7.60 5.71
CA THR A 204 12.27 6.61 4.64
C THR A 204 13.67 6.25 4.12
N VAL A 205 13.99 4.95 4.15
CA VAL A 205 15.23 4.39 3.60
C VAL A 205 14.87 3.39 2.50
N VAL A 206 15.20 3.70 1.25
CA VAL A 206 15.03 2.77 0.12
C VAL A 206 16.29 1.93 -0.01
N VAL A 207 16.14 0.60 0.02
CA VAL A 207 17.24 -0.34 -0.20
C VAL A 207 16.99 -1.18 -1.45
N GLU A 208 18.06 -1.62 -2.11
CA GLU A 208 17.97 -2.42 -3.33
C GLU A 208 17.27 -3.77 -3.11
N GLY A 209 17.62 -4.52 -2.05
CA GLY A 209 17.14 -5.88 -1.86
C GLY A 209 16.94 -6.33 -0.41
N ASP A 210 16.77 -7.65 -0.26
CA ASP A 210 16.52 -8.30 1.04
C ASP A 210 17.79 -8.37 1.91
N THR A 211 18.98 -8.29 1.32
CA THR A 211 20.27 -8.34 2.04
C THR A 211 20.42 -7.15 3.00
N GLU A 212 20.30 -5.93 2.48
CA GLU A 212 20.39 -4.69 3.25
C GLU A 212 19.25 -4.61 4.26
N TYR A 213 18.04 -4.96 3.82
CA TYR A 213 16.84 -4.95 4.67
C TYR A 213 17.01 -5.86 5.89
N THR A 214 17.54 -7.07 5.71
CA THR A 214 17.71 -8.02 6.81
C THR A 214 18.77 -7.52 7.80
N ALA A 215 19.89 -6.99 7.29
CA ALA A 215 20.96 -6.44 8.12
C ALA A 215 20.48 -5.24 8.96
N PHE A 216 19.76 -4.29 8.35
CA PHE A 216 19.20 -3.14 9.06
C PHE A 216 18.08 -3.52 10.03
N THR A 217 17.23 -4.49 9.66
CA THR A 217 16.17 -4.99 10.54
C THR A 217 16.75 -5.59 11.83
N TYR A 218 17.87 -6.31 11.72
CA TYR A 218 18.57 -6.84 12.89
C TYR A 218 19.13 -5.73 13.80
N ILE A 219 19.75 -4.70 13.22
CA ILE A 219 20.27 -3.54 13.97
C ILE A 219 19.13 -2.79 14.65
N ARG A 220 18.01 -2.56 13.94
CA ARG A 220 16.80 -1.95 14.49
C ARG A 220 16.26 -2.74 15.69
N ALA A 221 16.25 -4.07 15.62
CA ALA A 221 15.80 -4.92 16.72
C ALA A 221 16.72 -4.83 17.96
N LYS A 222 18.00 -4.53 17.79
CA LYS A 222 18.95 -4.30 18.90
C LYS A 222 18.80 -2.92 19.55
N TYR A 223 18.36 -1.90 18.80
CA TYR A 223 18.21 -0.53 19.27
C TYR A 223 16.86 0.07 18.87
N PRO A 224 15.73 -0.46 19.35
CA PRO A 224 14.39 -0.04 18.92
C PRO A 224 14.13 1.46 19.17
N GLU A 225 14.65 2.01 20.26
CA GLU A 225 14.50 3.42 20.62
C GLU A 225 15.15 4.39 19.61
N LEU A 226 16.23 3.96 18.94
CA LEU A 226 16.97 4.80 18.00
C LEU A 226 16.39 4.76 16.58
N TYR A 227 15.68 3.67 16.26
CA TYR A 227 15.27 3.33 14.89
C TYR A 227 13.76 3.05 14.76
N SER A 228 12.96 3.45 15.76
CA SER A 228 11.50 3.26 15.80
C SER A 228 10.77 4.01 14.69
N ASP A 229 11.27 5.20 14.34
CA ASP A 229 10.71 6.08 13.32
C ASP A 229 11.35 5.88 11.93
N VAL A 230 11.81 4.65 11.63
CA VAL A 230 12.49 4.34 10.36
C VAL A 230 11.71 3.29 9.57
N HIS A 231 11.30 3.68 8.36
CA HIS A 231 10.65 2.79 7.41
C HIS A 231 11.62 2.40 6.29
N ILE A 232 11.87 1.10 6.14
CA ILE A 232 12.83 0.55 5.18
C ILE A 232 12.05 -0.09 4.02
N ILE A 233 12.16 0.50 2.82
CA ILE A 233 11.48 0.02 1.61
C ILE A 233 12.44 -0.87 0.83
N ARG A 234 12.02 -2.11 0.54
CA ARG A 234 12.73 -3.02 -0.35
C ARG A 234 12.30 -2.77 -1.79
N ALA A 235 13.18 -2.20 -2.60
CA ALA A 235 12.89 -1.98 -4.02
C ALA A 235 12.81 -3.29 -4.82
N ARG A 236 13.48 -4.35 -4.35
CA ARG A 236 13.59 -5.65 -5.05
C ARG A 236 14.22 -5.50 -6.44
N GLY A 237 15.26 -4.67 -6.51
CA GLY A 237 16.01 -4.39 -7.72
C GLY A 237 16.08 -2.91 -8.07
N LYS A 238 17.17 -2.56 -8.75
CA LYS A 238 17.56 -1.18 -9.06
C LYS A 238 16.55 -0.43 -9.94
N ALA A 239 15.90 -1.10 -10.88
CA ALA A 239 14.90 -0.46 -11.75
C ALA A 239 13.71 0.09 -10.94
N THR A 240 13.29 -0.63 -9.90
CA THR A 240 12.19 -0.21 -9.03
C THR A 240 12.56 0.98 -8.14
N ILE A 241 13.84 1.14 -7.79
CA ILE A 241 14.33 2.32 -7.05
C ILE A 241 14.00 3.60 -7.82
N LYS A 242 14.22 3.62 -9.14
CA LYS A 242 13.86 4.76 -10.01
C LYS A 242 12.38 5.13 -9.84
N SER A 243 11.49 4.15 -9.90
CA SER A 243 10.05 4.36 -9.80
C SER A 243 9.63 4.82 -8.40
N LEU A 244 10.23 4.27 -7.34
CA LEU A 244 10.02 4.71 -5.96
C LEU A 244 10.47 6.15 -5.73
N VAL A 245 11.64 6.52 -6.23
CA VAL A 245 12.17 7.89 -6.15
C VAL A 245 11.22 8.88 -6.79
N LYS A 246 10.66 8.56 -7.97
CA LYS A 246 9.66 9.43 -8.61
C LYS A 246 8.43 9.66 -7.73
N ILE A 247 7.94 8.62 -7.04
CA ILE A 247 6.82 8.77 -6.09
C ILE A 247 7.22 9.61 -4.88
N LEU A 248 8.36 9.32 -4.27
CA LEU A 248 8.83 10.02 -3.06
C LEU A 248 9.07 11.51 -3.33
N ASN A 249 9.59 11.85 -4.51
CA ASN A 249 9.73 13.23 -4.97
C ASN A 249 8.38 13.93 -5.13
N HIS A 250 7.41 13.24 -5.71
CA HIS A 250 6.06 13.77 -5.88
C HIS A 250 5.35 13.99 -4.53
N PHE A 251 5.57 13.08 -3.60
CA PHE A 251 5.09 13.16 -2.23
C PHE A 251 5.72 14.33 -1.44
N GLY A 252 6.95 14.71 -1.78
CA GLY A 252 7.71 15.71 -1.04
C GLY A 252 8.33 15.19 0.26
N ALA A 253 8.54 13.87 0.39
CA ALA A 253 9.14 13.26 1.58
C ALA A 253 10.67 13.32 1.50
N ASN A 254 11.33 13.53 2.63
CA ASN A 254 12.77 13.28 2.74
C ASN A 254 13.01 11.77 2.73
N TYR A 255 14.00 11.33 1.97
CA TYR A 255 14.35 9.90 1.89
C TYR A 255 15.84 9.71 1.64
N SER A 256 16.34 8.53 1.97
CA SER A 256 17.65 8.07 1.53
C SER A 256 17.52 6.85 0.63
N VAL A 257 18.53 6.64 -0.21
CA VAL A 257 18.63 5.48 -1.11
C VAL A 257 19.97 4.81 -0.86
N LEU A 258 19.95 3.50 -0.62
CA LEU A 258 21.12 2.63 -0.65
C LEU A 258 20.97 1.64 -1.80
N HIS A 259 21.95 1.60 -2.69
CA HIS A 259 22.02 0.63 -3.76
C HIS A 259 23.45 0.15 -3.98
N ASP A 260 23.63 -0.91 -4.75
CA ASP A 260 24.97 -1.35 -5.14
C ASP A 260 25.52 -0.42 -6.21
N SER A 261 26.81 -0.09 -6.22
CA SER A 261 27.37 0.68 -7.34
C SER A 261 27.36 -0.15 -8.63
N ASP A 262 27.47 -1.47 -8.51
CA ASP A 262 27.84 -2.38 -9.59
C ASP A 262 29.16 -1.99 -10.27
N ARG A 263 29.61 -2.79 -11.23
CA ARG A 263 30.75 -2.44 -12.10
C ARG A 263 30.26 -1.94 -13.46
N PRO A 264 30.98 -1.01 -14.12
CA PRO A 264 30.62 -0.49 -15.45
C PRO A 264 30.49 -1.57 -16.52
N THR A 265 31.32 -2.61 -16.43
CA THR A 265 31.36 -3.71 -17.37
C THR A 265 31.07 -5.04 -16.67
N THR A 266 30.33 -5.89 -17.39
CA THR A 266 30.14 -7.30 -17.03
C THR A 266 31.45 -8.06 -17.17
N LYS A 267 31.51 -9.29 -16.62
CA LYS A 267 32.67 -10.19 -16.80
C LYS A 267 33.01 -10.46 -18.27
N ALA A 268 32.04 -10.31 -19.18
CA ALA A 268 32.20 -10.46 -20.62
C ALA A 268 32.61 -9.17 -21.35
N GLY A 269 32.96 -8.10 -20.61
CA GLY A 269 33.40 -6.81 -21.18
C GLY A 269 32.30 -5.94 -21.76
N LYS A 270 31.03 -6.39 -21.74
CA LYS A 270 29.86 -5.59 -22.18
C LYS A 270 29.44 -4.60 -21.09
N THR A 271 28.84 -3.47 -21.48
CA THR A 271 28.21 -2.52 -20.56
C THR A 271 27.23 -3.23 -19.65
N ASN A 272 27.34 -2.98 -18.34
CA ASN A 272 26.43 -3.55 -17.35
C ASN A 272 25.12 -2.74 -17.32
N PRO A 273 23.95 -3.34 -17.58
CA PRO A 273 22.68 -2.63 -17.48
C PRO A 273 22.44 -1.99 -16.11
N ALA A 274 22.86 -2.66 -15.03
CA ALA A 274 22.70 -2.16 -13.67
C ALA A 274 23.55 -0.89 -13.42
N TRP A 275 24.69 -0.76 -14.12
CA TRP A 275 25.48 0.47 -14.11
C TRP A 275 24.74 1.63 -14.77
N THR A 276 24.10 1.38 -15.92
CA THR A 276 23.28 2.38 -16.61
C THR A 276 22.08 2.83 -15.76
N THR A 277 21.46 1.89 -15.01
CA THR A 277 20.34 2.21 -14.13
C THR A 277 20.72 3.16 -12.99
N ASN A 278 21.99 3.19 -12.55
CA ASN A 278 22.43 4.19 -11.57
C ASN A 278 22.13 5.61 -12.07
N GLN A 279 22.48 5.94 -13.32
CA GLN A 279 22.20 7.27 -13.88
C GLN A 279 20.70 7.57 -13.88
N LEU A 280 19.84 6.60 -14.21
CA LEU A 280 18.39 6.79 -14.20
C LEU A 280 17.85 7.10 -12.79
N ILE A 281 18.44 6.48 -11.74
CA ILE A 281 18.11 6.81 -10.35
C ILE A 281 18.53 8.24 -10.04
N MET A 282 19.75 8.64 -10.42
CA MET A 282 20.25 10.00 -10.19
C MET A 282 19.39 11.06 -10.91
N ASP A 283 19.04 10.80 -12.16
CA ASP A 283 18.17 11.67 -12.96
C ASP A 283 16.81 11.83 -12.26
N ALA A 284 16.24 10.72 -11.76
CA ALA A 284 14.98 10.77 -11.01
C ALA A 284 15.12 11.58 -9.71
N VAL A 285 16.22 11.42 -8.95
CA VAL A 285 16.53 12.22 -7.74
C VAL A 285 16.69 13.71 -8.08
N GLY A 286 17.20 14.03 -9.27
CA GLY A 286 17.34 15.40 -9.78
C GLY A 286 16.02 16.13 -9.98
N LEU A 287 14.91 15.39 -10.13
CA LEU A 287 13.56 15.95 -10.30
C LEU A 287 12.88 16.32 -8.97
N ARG A 288 13.55 16.15 -7.83
CA ARG A 288 12.96 16.43 -6.52
C ARG A 288 12.63 17.92 -6.33
N PRO A 289 11.58 18.24 -5.56
CA PRO A 289 11.35 19.62 -5.10
C PRO A 289 12.53 20.11 -4.23
N GLY A 290 12.89 21.38 -4.32
CA GLY A 290 14.03 21.95 -3.57
C GLY A 290 13.92 21.89 -2.05
N SER A 291 12.71 21.71 -1.52
CA SER A 291 12.46 21.47 -0.08
C SER A 291 12.81 20.07 0.39
N VAL A 292 12.95 19.11 -0.54
CA VAL A 292 13.19 17.70 -0.23
C VAL A 292 14.68 17.42 -0.11
N LYS A 293 15.07 16.90 1.06
CA LYS A 293 16.42 16.43 1.32
C LYS A 293 16.53 14.95 0.92
N VAL A 294 17.50 14.66 0.07
CA VAL A 294 17.78 13.30 -0.40
C VAL A 294 19.25 13.00 -0.19
N ARG A 295 19.55 11.79 0.28
CA ARG A 295 20.90 11.22 0.34
C ARG A 295 20.93 9.93 -0.47
N ILE A 296 21.86 9.81 -1.39
CA ILE A 296 22.05 8.62 -2.21
C ILE A 296 23.43 8.03 -1.96
N LEU A 297 23.45 6.81 -1.47
CA LEU A 297 24.64 6.07 -1.10
C LEU A 297 24.78 4.83 -1.98
N ALA A 298 25.99 4.58 -2.48
CA ALA A 298 26.31 3.38 -3.23
C ALA A 298 27.32 2.50 -2.49
N SER A 299 26.99 1.23 -2.28
CA SER A 299 27.93 0.24 -1.74
C SER A 299 28.94 -0.17 -2.81
N LEU A 300 30.23 -0.21 -2.47
CA LEU A 300 31.31 -0.42 -3.45
C LEU A 300 31.91 -1.84 -3.36
N PRO A 301 31.83 -2.67 -4.43
CA PRO A 301 30.93 -2.57 -5.57
C PRO A 301 29.50 -3.06 -5.28
N ASN A 302 29.32 -3.79 -4.20
CA ASN A 302 28.04 -4.28 -3.70
C ASN A 302 28.08 -4.37 -2.17
N PHE A 303 26.91 -4.47 -1.55
CA PHE A 303 26.77 -4.51 -0.10
C PHE A 303 27.60 -5.62 0.55
N GLU A 304 27.59 -6.85 0.02
CA GLU A 304 28.29 -7.95 0.68
C GLU A 304 29.81 -7.80 0.66
N GLN A 305 30.38 -7.34 -0.47
CA GLN A 305 31.82 -7.06 -0.53
C GLN A 305 32.20 -5.85 0.31
N ALA A 306 31.38 -4.79 0.30
CA ALA A 306 31.64 -3.56 1.04
C ALA A 306 31.69 -3.79 2.55
N TYR A 307 30.82 -4.66 3.09
CA TYR A 307 30.68 -4.79 4.54
C TYR A 307 31.18 -6.11 5.11
N PHE A 308 31.20 -7.18 4.32
CA PHE A 308 31.57 -8.52 4.79
C PHE A 308 32.82 -9.08 4.09
N GLY A 309 33.33 -8.41 3.05
CA GLY A 309 34.51 -8.86 2.29
C GLY A 309 34.28 -10.14 1.46
N THR A 310 33.05 -10.65 1.40
CA THR A 310 32.71 -11.89 0.69
C THR A 310 31.63 -11.65 -0.35
N SER A 311 31.73 -12.29 -1.51
CA SER A 311 30.65 -12.36 -2.50
C SER A 311 30.02 -13.75 -2.49
N THR A 312 29.01 -13.97 -1.65
CA THR A 312 28.23 -15.22 -1.68
C THR A 312 27.09 -15.08 -2.68
N SER A 313 27.00 -16.03 -3.62
CA SER A 313 25.88 -16.08 -4.59
C SER A 313 24.63 -16.74 -4.02
N THR A 314 24.78 -17.52 -2.96
CA THR A 314 23.70 -18.36 -2.40
C THR A 314 23.25 -17.79 -1.07
N ASP A 315 21.95 -17.55 -0.93
CA ASP A 315 21.29 -17.05 0.28
C ASP A 315 21.98 -15.83 0.92
N LYS A 316 22.08 -14.76 0.12
CA LYS A 316 22.66 -13.47 0.52
C LYS A 316 22.01 -12.91 1.80
N PRO A 317 20.67 -12.90 1.98
CA PRO A 317 20.06 -12.34 3.18
C PRO A 317 20.47 -13.07 4.46
N TYR A 318 20.45 -14.41 4.45
CA TYR A 318 20.88 -15.21 5.60
C TYR A 318 22.38 -15.01 5.91
N SER A 319 23.21 -14.99 4.86
CA SER A 319 24.65 -14.79 5.01
C SER A 319 24.98 -13.42 5.60
N ALA A 320 24.30 -12.36 5.15
CA ALA A 320 24.45 -11.02 5.69
C ALA A 320 23.99 -10.92 7.15
N LEU A 321 22.85 -11.54 7.48
CA LEU A 321 22.38 -11.60 8.87
C LEU A 321 23.42 -12.26 9.77
N LYS A 322 23.95 -13.42 9.36
CA LYS A 322 24.96 -14.15 10.10
C LYS A 322 26.24 -13.33 10.28
N ALA A 323 26.71 -12.66 9.22
CA ALA A 323 27.90 -11.81 9.26
C ALA A 323 27.75 -10.63 10.23
N VAL A 324 26.55 -10.05 10.34
CA VAL A 324 26.23 -8.97 11.29
C VAL A 324 26.03 -9.50 12.72
N MET A 325 25.56 -10.74 12.89
CA MET A 325 25.35 -11.37 14.20
C MET A 325 26.65 -11.83 14.84
N ASP A 326 27.54 -12.44 14.07
CA ASP A 326 28.72 -13.14 14.57
C ASP A 326 29.93 -12.21 14.76
N ASP A 327 29.96 -11.06 14.09
CA ASP A 327 31.11 -10.14 14.05
C ASP A 327 30.71 -8.69 14.44
N SER A 328 31.29 -8.20 15.53
CA SER A 328 31.04 -6.85 16.04
C SER A 328 31.54 -5.73 15.11
N ASP A 329 32.60 -5.98 14.33
CA ASP A 329 33.13 -4.97 13.40
C ASP A 329 32.20 -4.82 12.21
N ASN A 330 31.70 -5.94 11.67
CA ASN A 330 30.68 -5.91 10.62
C ASN A 330 29.40 -5.24 11.12
N PHE A 331 28.97 -5.56 12.34
CA PHE A 331 27.84 -4.89 12.98
C PHE A 331 28.03 -3.36 13.04
N ASN A 332 29.18 -2.89 13.51
CA ASN A 332 29.46 -1.47 13.67
C ASN A 332 29.56 -0.75 12.32
N LYS A 333 30.14 -1.38 11.29
CA LYS A 333 30.19 -0.83 9.92
C LYS A 333 28.80 -0.66 9.33
N VAL A 334 27.96 -1.70 9.39
CA VAL A 334 26.59 -1.64 8.85
C VAL A 334 25.71 -0.68 9.66
N ARG A 335 25.90 -0.60 10.99
CA ARG A 335 25.22 0.40 11.83
C ARG A 335 25.60 1.82 11.44
N SER A 336 26.89 2.09 11.22
CA SER A 336 27.36 3.42 10.81
C SER A 336 26.76 3.82 9.45
N LEU A 337 26.64 2.86 8.52
CA LEU A 337 25.91 3.08 7.27
C LEU A 337 24.44 3.43 7.53
N PHE A 338 23.77 2.68 8.41
CA PHE A 338 22.37 2.90 8.71
C PHE A 338 22.14 4.29 9.34
N ASP A 339 23.01 4.69 10.28
CA ASP A 339 23.01 6.03 10.86
C ASP A 339 23.20 7.12 9.80
N ALA A 340 24.11 6.91 8.83
CA ALA A 340 24.34 7.84 7.72
C ALA A 340 23.16 7.98 6.76
N LEU A 341 22.33 6.94 6.60
CA LEU A 341 21.10 6.98 5.80
C LEU A 341 19.95 7.70 6.50
N ILE A 342 19.98 7.76 7.83
CA ILE A 342 18.91 8.29 8.68
C ILE A 342 19.18 9.73 9.12
N ASP A 343 20.45 10.07 9.32
CA ASP A 343 20.91 11.39 9.75
C ASP A 343 21.98 11.91 8.79
N PHE A 344 21.61 12.94 8.03
CA PHE A 344 22.48 13.45 6.97
C PHE A 344 23.71 14.21 7.52
N THR A 345 23.76 14.46 8.82
CA THR A 345 24.94 15.05 9.47
C THR A 345 26.02 14.01 9.78
N LYS A 346 25.69 12.72 9.75
CA LYS A 346 26.64 11.63 10.01
C LYS A 346 27.54 11.39 8.79
N PRO A 347 28.81 11.01 9.03
CA PRO A 347 29.77 10.74 7.96
C PRO A 347 29.39 9.48 7.18
N VAL A 348 29.73 9.48 5.89
CA VAL A 348 29.57 8.31 5.02
C VAL A 348 30.68 7.30 5.33
N PRO A 349 30.38 6.00 5.49
CA PRO A 349 31.40 4.97 5.72
C PRO A 349 32.37 4.82 4.53
N GLU A 350 33.62 4.40 4.78
CA GLU A 350 34.67 4.29 3.75
C GLU A 350 34.34 3.36 2.58
N ASN A 351 33.57 2.29 2.81
CA ASN A 351 33.21 1.30 1.78
C ASN A 351 31.96 1.69 0.97
N CYS A 352 31.59 2.96 1.06
CA CYS A 352 30.39 3.54 0.47
C CYS A 352 30.70 4.95 -0.01
N ILE A 353 29.97 5.43 -1.01
CA ILE A 353 30.11 6.79 -1.51
C ILE A 353 28.75 7.48 -1.64
N GLU A 354 28.68 8.71 -1.17
CA GLU A 354 27.65 9.66 -1.58
C GLU A 354 28.07 10.26 -2.92
N TRP A 355 27.25 10.07 -3.95
CA TRP A 355 27.62 10.36 -5.32
C TRP A 355 26.58 11.25 -6.00
N ASP A 356 27.01 12.06 -6.96
CA ASP A 356 26.20 13.03 -7.71
C ASP A 356 26.26 12.81 -9.23
N ASN A 357 27.26 12.06 -9.70
CA ASN A 357 27.44 11.70 -11.09
C ASN A 357 28.17 10.36 -11.25
N LEU A 358 28.04 9.73 -12.42
CA LEU A 358 28.68 8.44 -12.71
C LEU A 358 30.21 8.48 -12.71
N LEU A 359 30.84 9.65 -12.93
CA LEU A 359 32.30 9.75 -12.91
C LEU A 359 32.84 9.60 -11.49
N ALA A 360 32.18 10.21 -10.50
CA ALA A 360 32.49 10.04 -9.09
C ALA A 360 32.36 8.58 -8.66
N LEU A 361 31.24 7.93 -9.06
CA LEU A 361 30.99 6.53 -8.77
C LEU A 361 32.05 5.60 -9.40
N ASN A 362 32.43 5.86 -10.66
CA ASN A 362 33.45 5.07 -11.35
C ASN A 362 34.85 5.28 -10.75
N LYS A 363 35.15 6.49 -10.27
CA LYS A 363 36.42 6.78 -9.61
C LYS A 363 36.54 6.05 -8.28
N ALA A 364 35.45 5.92 -7.53
CA ALA A 364 35.41 5.23 -6.24
C ALA A 364 35.58 3.69 -6.35
N LEU A 365 35.38 3.13 -7.54
CA LEU A 365 35.56 1.70 -7.82
C LEU A 365 36.99 1.32 -8.20
N LYS A 366 37.86 2.30 -8.46
CA LYS A 366 39.25 2.11 -8.84
C LYS A 366 40.14 2.30 -7.62
#